data_AF-A6UHY1-F1
#
_entry.id   AF-A6UHY1-F1
#
_cell.length_a   1.000
_cell.length_b   1.000
_cell.length_c   1.000
_cell.angle_alpha   90.00
_cell.angle_beta   90.00
_cell.angle_gamma   90.00
#
_symmetry.space_group_name_H-M   'P 1'
#
loop_
_entity.id
_entity.type
_entity.pdbx_description
1 polymer ?
#
loop_
_entity_poly.entity_id
_entity_poly.type
_entity_poly.pdbx_seq_one_letter_code
_entity_poly.pdbx_strand_id
1 'polypeptide(L)'
;MADDRLELQASTTAWQIAMQEILRMVVRDLYQSHGEVAFTAHIKRLEEGAVDSIYSDLRLRGTNEWTETLVKEKATNIVTNLLTSFTFEQSDPRPRTA
;
A
#
# COMPACT_ATOMS: atom_id res chain seq x y z
N MET A 1 8.30 -30.37 -8.62
CA MET A 1 6.95 -29.88 -8.99
C MET A 1 6.18 -29.28 -7.81
N ALA A 2 5.95 -29.99 -6.70
CA ALA A 2 5.34 -29.41 -5.50
C ALA A 2 6.33 -28.49 -4.75
N ASP A 3 7.59 -28.92 -4.65
CA ASP A 3 8.69 -28.18 -4.01
C ASP A 3 8.96 -26.84 -4.72
N ASP A 4 9.14 -26.86 -6.04
CA ASP A 4 9.34 -25.65 -6.86
C ASP A 4 8.19 -24.62 -6.74
N ARG A 5 6.95 -25.07 -6.53
CA ARG A 5 5.80 -24.17 -6.31
C ARG A 5 5.82 -23.54 -4.92
N LEU A 6 6.22 -24.30 -3.90
CA LEU A 6 6.35 -23.79 -2.54
C LEU A 6 7.49 -22.79 -2.43
N GLU A 7 8.62 -23.04 -3.12
CA GLU A 7 9.74 -22.09 -3.20
C GLU A 7 9.33 -20.78 -3.89
N LEU A 8 8.63 -20.86 -5.03
CA LEU A 8 8.13 -19.67 -5.73
C LEU A 8 7.14 -18.88 -4.86
N GLN A 9 6.25 -19.57 -4.16
CA GLN A 9 5.31 -18.93 -3.21
C GLN A 9 6.08 -18.27 -2.07
N ALA A 10 7.04 -18.95 -1.45
CA ALA A 10 7.86 -18.40 -0.38
C ALA A 10 8.62 -17.14 -0.83
N SER A 11 9.22 -17.17 -2.03
CA SER A 11 9.91 -16.01 -2.59
C SER A 11 8.96 -14.84 -2.86
N THR A 12 7.76 -15.12 -3.38
CA THR A 12 6.75 -14.09 -3.65
C THR A 12 6.26 -13.46 -2.35
N THR A 13 5.99 -14.27 -1.33
CA THR A 13 5.59 -13.81 0.00
C THR A 13 6.69 -13.02 0.69
N ALA A 14 7.95 -13.46 0.62
CA ALA A 14 9.09 -12.75 1.19
C ALA A 14 9.24 -11.36 0.56
N TRP A 15 9.09 -11.24 -0.77
CA TRP A 15 9.09 -9.95 -1.46
C TRP A 15 7.95 -9.05 -0.99
N GLN A 16 6.73 -9.58 -0.88
CA GLN A 16 5.58 -8.82 -0.39
C GLN A 16 5.81 -8.28 1.03
N ILE A 17 6.34 -9.11 1.92
CA ILE A 17 6.68 -8.70 3.30
C ILE A 17 7.75 -7.62 3.28
N ALA A 18 8.85 -7.81 2.53
CA ALA A 18 9.93 -6.84 2.46
C ALA A 18 9.44 -5.47 1.98
N MET A 19 8.60 -5.42 0.94
CA MET A 19 8.04 -4.15 0.47
C MET A 19 7.09 -3.53 1.49
N GLN A 20 6.26 -4.34 2.18
CA GLN A 20 5.39 -3.84 3.24
C GLN A 20 6.17 -3.24 4.42
N GLU A 21 7.25 -3.88 4.87
CA GLU A 21 8.07 -3.36 5.98
C GLU A 21 8.81 -2.08 5.59
N ILE A 22 9.37 -1.99 4.38
CA ILE A 22 10.01 -0.76 3.89
C ILE A 22 9.01 0.38 3.84
N LEU A 23 7.82 0.15 3.28
CA LEU A 23 6.75 1.15 3.24
C LEU A 23 6.35 1.58 4.65
N ARG A 24 6.17 0.64 5.58
CA ARG A 24 5.84 0.96 6.98
C ARG A 24 6.90 1.83 7.65
N MET A 25 8.19 1.56 7.41
CA MET A 25 9.28 2.39 7.94
C MET A 25 9.27 3.81 7.36
N VAL A 26 9.17 3.95 6.04
CA VAL A 26 9.14 5.26 5.36
C VAL A 26 7.96 6.10 5.86
N VAL A 27 6.79 5.48 5.98
CA VAL A 27 5.57 6.15 6.43
C VAL A 27 5.68 6.57 7.91
N ARG A 28 6.28 5.73 8.76
CA ARG A 28 6.56 6.07 10.17
C ARG A 28 7.52 7.26 10.30
N ASP A 29 8.55 7.32 9.47
CA ASP A 29 9.51 8.43 9.45
C ASP A 29 8.85 9.76 9.02
N LEU A 30 8.00 9.71 7.98
CA LEU A 30 7.19 10.87 7.56
C LEU A 30 6.25 11.35 8.66
N TYR A 31 5.65 10.44 9.42
CA TYR A 31 4.80 10.76 10.54
C TYR A 31 5.57 11.49 11.66
N GLN A 32 6.74 10.94 12.05
CA GLN A 32 7.55 11.47 13.14
C GLN A 32 8.19 12.83 12.83
N SER A 33 8.53 13.09 11.56
CA SER A 33 9.25 14.30 11.14
C SER A 33 8.37 15.55 11.03
N HIS A 34 7.12 15.40 10.60
CA HIS A 34 6.25 16.55 10.28
C HIS A 34 4.97 16.64 11.12
N GLY A 35 4.70 15.65 11.98
CA GLY A 35 3.52 15.59 12.83
C GLY A 35 2.24 15.18 12.06
N GLU A 36 1.21 14.79 12.82
CA GLU A 36 0.00 14.13 12.31
C GLU A 36 -0.74 14.91 11.21
N VAL A 37 -0.86 16.23 11.35
CA VAL A 37 -1.58 17.08 10.37
C VAL A 37 -0.87 17.10 9.02
N ALA A 38 0.45 17.31 9.02
CA ALA A 38 1.24 17.35 7.80
C ALA A 38 1.38 15.97 7.15
N PHE A 39 1.44 14.92 7.99
CA PHE A 39 1.43 13.53 7.58
C PHE A 39 0.12 13.16 6.87
N THR A 40 -1.02 13.43 7.49
CA THR A 40 -2.34 13.14 6.91
C THR A 40 -2.54 13.83 5.57
N ALA A 41 -2.09 15.09 5.45
CA ALA A 41 -2.11 15.82 4.19
C ALA A 41 -1.18 15.21 3.12
N HIS A 42 -0.01 14.67 3.51
CA HIS A 42 0.89 13.96 2.60
C HIS A 42 0.27 12.65 2.11
N ILE A 43 -0.26 11.84 3.01
CA ILE A 43 -0.88 10.55 2.66
C ILE A 43 -2.05 10.75 1.70
N LYS A 44 -2.91 11.76 1.95
CA LYS A 44 -4.02 12.09 1.04
C LYS A 44 -3.53 12.45 -0.37
N ARG A 45 -2.51 13.31 -0.49
CA ARG A 45 -1.94 13.66 -1.81
C ARG A 45 -1.31 12.47 -2.51
N LEU A 46 -0.66 11.59 -1.75
CA LEU A 46 -0.06 10.37 -2.30
C LEU A 46 -1.14 9.42 -2.82
N GLU A 47 -2.25 9.26 -2.08
CA GLU A 47 -3.41 8.48 -2.51
C GLU A 47 -3.98 9.03 -3.81
N GLU A 48 -4.31 10.33 -3.84
CA GLU A 48 -4.88 10.99 -5.02
C GLU A 48 -3.97 10.85 -6.25
N GLY A 49 -2.65 11.08 -6.09
CA GLY A 49 -1.68 10.92 -7.18
C GLY A 49 -1.50 9.48 -7.65
N ALA A 50 -1.54 8.51 -6.73
CA ALA A 50 -1.44 7.10 -7.08
C ALA A 50 -2.70 6.62 -7.84
N VAL A 51 -3.89 7.03 -7.39
CA VAL A 51 -5.15 6.73 -8.09
C VAL A 51 -5.15 7.36 -9.48
N ASP A 52 -4.76 8.63 -9.60
CA ASP A 52 -4.70 9.31 -10.89
C ASP A 52 -3.74 8.60 -11.86
N SER A 53 -2.54 8.23 -11.41
CA SER A 53 -1.58 7.48 -12.24
C SER A 53 -2.10 6.09 -12.64
N ILE A 54 -2.81 5.39 -11.75
CA ILE A 54 -3.44 4.09 -12.08
C ILE A 54 -4.48 4.26 -13.19
N TYR A 55 -5.31 5.31 -13.14
CA TYR A 55 -6.35 5.49 -14.15
C TYR A 55 -5.82 6.05 -15.48
N SER A 56 -4.84 6.96 -15.42
CA SER A 56 -4.29 7.67 -16.58
C SER A 56 -3.15 6.94 -17.29
N ASP A 57 -2.19 6.38 -16.55
CA ASP A 57 -0.93 5.86 -17.11
C ASP A 57 -0.88 4.34 -17.21
N LEU A 58 -1.61 3.62 -16.35
CA LEU A 58 -1.63 2.15 -16.41
C LEU A 58 -2.34 1.70 -17.70
N ARG A 59 -1.58 1.12 -18.62
CA ARG A 59 -2.09 0.49 -19.84
C ARG A 59 -1.69 -0.97 -19.88
N LEU A 60 -2.68 -1.86 -19.79
CA LEU A 60 -2.45 -3.29 -19.87
C LEU A 60 -2.51 -3.71 -21.34
N ARG A 61 -1.33 -3.82 -21.97
CA ARG A 61 -1.24 -4.22 -23.39
C ARG A 61 -1.76 -5.64 -23.56
N GLY A 62 -2.67 -5.83 -24.52
CA GLY A 62 -3.19 -7.16 -24.88
C GLY A 62 -4.38 -7.64 -24.04
N THR A 63 -4.97 -6.80 -23.19
CA THR A 63 -6.20 -7.11 -22.44
C THR A 63 -7.41 -6.32 -22.96
N ASN A 64 -8.63 -6.82 -22.71
CA ASN A 64 -9.86 -6.09 -23.04
C ASN A 64 -10.15 -4.96 -22.02
N GLU A 65 -10.95 -3.98 -22.42
CA GLU A 65 -11.27 -2.79 -21.61
C GLU A 65 -11.88 -3.14 -20.25
N TRP A 66 -12.70 -4.19 -20.19
CA TRP A 66 -13.29 -4.68 -18.94
C TRP A 66 -12.23 -5.19 -17.96
N THR A 67 -11.27 -5.97 -18.45
CA THR A 67 -10.16 -6.50 -17.64
C THR A 67 -9.28 -5.35 -17.15
N GLU A 68 -9.01 -4.37 -18.01
CA GLU A 68 -8.23 -3.19 -17.62
C GLU A 68 -8.94 -2.39 -16.52
N THR A 69 -10.25 -2.16 -16.66
CA THR A 69 -11.07 -1.47 -15.66
C THR A 69 -11.03 -2.21 -14.32
N LEU A 70 -11.22 -3.53 -14.33
CA LEU A 70 -11.20 -4.35 -13.13
C LEU A 70 -9.83 -4.33 -12.44
N VAL A 71 -8.73 -4.35 -13.19
CA VAL A 71 -7.38 -4.28 -12.62
C VAL A 71 -7.10 -2.90 -12.03
N LYS A 72 -7.52 -1.82 -12.70
CA LYS A 72 -7.40 -0.44 -12.18
C LYS A 72 -8.17 -0.25 -10.88
N GLU A 73 -9.40 -0.78 -10.80
CA GLU A 73 -10.21 -0.74 -9.59
C GLU A 73 -9.55 -1.54 -8.44
N LYS A 74 -9.07 -2.75 -8.73
CA LYS A 74 -8.37 -3.58 -7.73
C LYS A 74 -7.09 -2.91 -7.23
N ALA A 75 -6.29 -2.33 -8.13
CA ALA A 75 -5.06 -1.62 -7.77
C ALA A 75 -5.37 -0.40 -6.88
N THR A 76 -6.40 0.37 -7.24
CA THR A 76 -6.87 1.52 -6.45
C THR A 76 -7.28 1.10 -5.04
N ASN A 77 -8.12 0.07 -4.92
CA ASN A 77 -8.54 -0.45 -3.62
C ASN A 77 -7.36 -0.94 -2.77
N ILE A 78 -6.34 -1.54 -3.38
CA ILE A 78 -5.12 -1.95 -2.66
C ILE A 78 -4.38 -0.72 -2.14
N VAL A 79 -4.21 0.33 -2.95
CA VAL A 79 -3.54 1.57 -2.55
C VAL A 79 -4.26 2.25 -1.39
N THR A 80 -5.58 2.46 -1.50
CA THR A 80 -6.40 3.08 -0.45
C THR A 80 -6.31 2.30 0.85
N ASN A 81 -6.47 0.97 0.81
CA ASN A 81 -6.39 0.14 2.02
C ASN A 81 -5.00 0.17 2.65
N LEU A 82 -3.94 0.16 1.85
CA LEU A 82 -2.57 0.23 2.34
C LEU A 82 -2.30 1.57 3.03
N LEU A 83 -2.66 2.68 2.40
CA LEU A 83 -2.44 4.02 2.96
C LEU A 83 -3.29 4.26 4.22
N THR A 84 -4.53 3.76 4.24
CA THR A 84 -5.40 3.79 5.42
C THR A 84 -4.81 2.99 6.58
N SER A 85 -4.17 1.84 6.32
CA SER A 85 -3.58 1.03 7.39
C SER A 85 -2.49 1.76 8.18
N PHE A 86 -1.85 2.77 7.58
CA PHE A 86 -0.82 3.55 8.24
C PHE A 86 -1.37 4.70 9.10
N THR A 87 -2.57 5.21 8.79
CA THR A 87 -3.19 6.30 9.56
C THR A 87 -3.91 5.79 10.82
N PHE A 88 -4.33 4.53 10.84
CA PHE A 88 -5.08 3.94 11.97
C PHE A 88 -4.23 3.49 13.16
N GLU A 89 -2.89 3.53 13.12
CA GLU A 89 -2.05 3.16 14.28
C GLU A 89 -2.13 4.17 15.45
N GLN A 90 -2.81 5.31 15.32
CA GLN A 90 -2.75 6.42 16.28
C GLN A 90 -3.91 6.50 17.30
N SER A 91 -4.56 5.40 17.67
CA SER A 91 -5.58 5.45 18.74
C SER A 91 -5.70 4.15 19.54
N ASP A 92 -4.66 3.77 20.27
CA ASP A 92 -4.89 3.02 21.53
C ASP A 92 -4.35 3.84 22.72
N PRO A 93 -5.18 4.66 23.38
CA PRO A 93 -4.82 5.38 24.59
C PRO A 93 -4.89 4.48 25.83
N ARG A 94 -4.42 3.23 25.74
CA ARG A 94 -4.31 2.39 26.94
C ARG A 94 -3.01 2.70 27.67
N PRO A 95 -3.08 3.21 28.92
CA PRO A 95 -1.88 3.37 29.72
C PRO A 95 -1.28 1.99 29.94
N ARG A 96 -0.01 1.82 29.56
CA ARG A 96 0.81 0.71 30.02
C ARG A 96 0.99 0.89 31.52
N THR A 97 0.13 0.24 32.30
CA THR A 97 0.32 0.12 33.74
C THR A 97 1.64 -0.59 33.98
N ALA A 98 2.52 0.09 34.73
CA ALA A 98 3.80 -0.41 35.20
C ALA A 98 3.64 -1.59 36.16
#